data_AF-A0A3P7IUD3-F1
#
_entry.id   AF-A0A3P7IUD3-F1
#
_cell.length_a   1.000
_cell.length_b   1.000
_cell.length_c   1.000
_cell.angle_alpha   90.00
_cell.angle_beta   90.00
_cell.angle_gamma   90.00
#
_symmetry.space_group_name_H-M   'P 1'
#
loop_
_entity.id
_entity.type
_entity.pdbx_description
1 polymer ?
#
loop_
_entity_poly.entity_id
_entity_poly.type
_entity_poly.pdbx_seq_one_letter_code
_entity_poly.pdbx_strand_id
1 'polypeptide(L)'
;MGYIEPDLGEKKPTHIVIGAGSAGSVIANRLTENPNNRVLLIEAGPQDYWWDWRIHMPAALMYNLCHDRYNWFYHTVAQKNVGNRVFYWPRGRVWGGCSTLNAMVYVRGHPFDYDRWEREDGAKGWNYANCLPYFKKSETYSESK
;
A
#
# COMPACT_ATOMS: atom_id res chain seq x y z
N MET A 1 -12.59 12.73 18.29
CA MET A 1 -12.41 11.28 18.16
C MET A 1 -13.65 10.73 17.49
N GLY A 2 -13.52 10.19 16.27
CA GLY A 2 -14.62 9.51 15.60
C GLY A 2 -14.54 8.01 15.86
N TYR A 3 -15.67 7.36 16.05
CA TYR A 3 -15.78 5.90 16.01
C TYR A 3 -16.65 5.53 14.80
N ILE A 4 -16.39 4.36 14.23
CA ILE A 4 -17.18 3.80 13.13
C ILE A 4 -17.86 2.55 13.70
N GLU A 5 -19.18 2.48 13.57
CA GLU A 5 -19.96 1.27 13.81
C GLU A 5 -20.30 0.66 12.45
N PRO A 6 -19.46 -0.24 11.92
CA PRO A 6 -19.75 -0.87 10.64
C PRO A 6 -20.99 -1.76 10.76
N ASP A 7 -21.88 -1.72 9.77
CA ASP A 7 -22.94 -2.72 9.66
C ASP A 7 -22.31 -4.06 9.27
N LEU A 8 -22.11 -4.91 10.27
CA LEU A 8 -21.52 -6.23 10.09
C LEU A 8 -22.57 -7.30 9.83
N GLY A 9 -23.88 -6.98 9.78
CA GLY A 9 -24.94 -7.98 9.77
C GLY A 9 -24.83 -8.98 10.93
N GLU A 10 -25.40 -10.18 10.77
CA GLU A 10 -25.48 -11.18 11.86
C GLU A 10 -24.15 -11.89 12.18
N LYS A 11 -23.21 -11.96 11.24
CA LYS A 11 -21.96 -12.73 11.37
C LYS A 11 -20.77 -11.82 11.56
N LYS A 12 -19.94 -12.00 12.59
CA LYS A 12 -18.73 -11.17 12.79
C LYS A 12 -17.64 -11.44 11.75
N PRO A 13 -16.75 -10.47 11.46
CA PRO A 13 -15.58 -10.72 10.63
C PRO A 13 -14.61 -11.68 11.32
N THR A 14 -14.00 -12.56 10.53
CA THR A 14 -12.92 -13.46 10.97
C THR A 14 -11.55 -12.76 10.98
N HIS A 15 -11.40 -11.76 10.12
CA HIS A 15 -10.16 -11.01 9.94
C HIS A 15 -10.49 -9.52 9.83
N ILE A 16 -9.66 -8.69 10.42
CA ILE A 16 -9.73 -7.23 10.29
C ILE A 16 -8.40 -6.76 9.69
N VAL A 17 -8.48 -6.11 8.53
CA VAL A 17 -7.33 -5.50 7.86
C VAL A 17 -7.44 -3.99 8.02
N ILE A 18 -6.42 -3.38 8.60
CA ILE A 18 -6.35 -1.94 8.84
C ILE A 18 -5.45 -1.31 7.78
N GLY A 19 -6.06 -0.48 6.94
CA GLY A 19 -5.47 0.17 5.77
C GLY A 19 -5.76 -0.56 4.47
N ALA A 20 -6.54 0.03 3.57
CA ALA A 20 -6.75 -0.43 2.19
C ALA A 20 -5.62 0.06 1.26
N GLY A 21 -4.37 0.04 1.75
CA GLY A 21 -3.18 0.38 0.98
C GLY A 21 -2.67 -0.78 0.12
N SER A 22 -1.51 -0.63 -0.52
CA SER A 22 -0.95 -1.61 -1.46
C SER A 22 -0.87 -3.03 -0.89
N ALA A 23 -0.39 -3.22 0.34
CA ALA A 23 -0.34 -4.55 0.97
C ALA A 23 -1.69 -5.00 1.54
N GLY A 24 -2.45 -4.08 2.16
CA GLY A 24 -3.72 -4.39 2.80
C GLY A 24 -4.78 -4.88 1.80
N SER A 25 -4.86 -4.24 0.63
CA SER A 25 -5.73 -4.66 -0.46
C SER A 25 -5.38 -6.06 -0.99
N VAL A 26 -4.08 -6.38 -1.10
CA VAL A 26 -3.63 -7.72 -1.51
C VAL A 26 -4.02 -8.76 -0.46
N ILE A 27 -3.73 -8.52 0.82
CA ILE A 27 -4.07 -9.46 1.89
C ILE A 27 -5.58 -9.65 1.98
N ALA A 28 -6.37 -8.59 1.92
CA ALA A 28 -7.83 -8.68 1.94
C ALA A 28 -8.34 -9.52 0.78
N ASN A 29 -7.87 -9.26 -0.45
CA ASN A 29 -8.24 -10.04 -1.64
C ASN A 29 -7.89 -11.52 -1.49
N ARG A 30 -6.67 -11.86 -1.04
CA ARG A 30 -6.24 -13.26 -0.86
C ARG A 30 -6.99 -13.97 0.25
N LEU A 31 -7.26 -13.30 1.37
CA LEU A 31 -8.05 -13.88 2.46
C LEU A 31 -9.48 -14.21 2.01
N THR A 32 -10.09 -13.36 1.19
CA THR A 32 -11.45 -13.58 0.65
C THR A 32 -11.54 -14.67 -0.41
N GLU A 33 -10.42 -15.21 -0.92
CA GLU A 33 -10.43 -16.38 -1.81
C GLU A 33 -11.00 -17.63 -1.11
N ASN A 34 -10.87 -17.71 0.22
CA ASN A 34 -11.52 -18.75 1.01
C ASN A 34 -12.93 -18.29 1.43
N PRO A 35 -14.01 -18.96 1.00
CA PRO A 35 -15.38 -18.55 1.30
C PRO A 35 -15.74 -18.62 2.80
N ASN A 36 -14.95 -19.32 3.61
CA ASN A 36 -15.12 -19.37 5.06
C ASN A 36 -14.59 -18.10 5.77
N ASN A 37 -13.75 -17.31 5.09
CA ASN A 37 -13.23 -16.08 5.64
C ASN A 37 -14.22 -14.93 5.39
N ARG A 38 -14.43 -14.13 6.44
CA ARG A 38 -15.10 -12.83 6.36
C ARG A 38 -14.10 -11.75 6.74
N VAL A 39 -13.79 -10.86 5.81
CA VAL A 39 -12.76 -9.83 5.97
C VAL A 39 -13.42 -8.46 6.09
N LEU A 40 -13.11 -7.74 7.17
CA LEU A 40 -13.40 -6.33 7.31
C LEU A 40 -12.15 -5.52 6.95
N LEU A 41 -12.22 -4.72 5.90
CA LEU A 41 -11.15 -3.82 5.48
C LEU A 41 -11.51 -2.38 5.86
N ILE A 42 -10.65 -1.72 6.63
CA ILE A 42 -10.88 -0.35 7.14
C ILE A 42 -9.83 0.58 6.54
N GLU A 43 -10.26 1.67 5.92
CA GLU A 43 -9.36 2.70 5.37
C GLU A 43 -9.72 4.08 5.90
N ALA A 44 -8.69 4.88 6.21
CA ALA A 44 -8.88 6.23 6.75
C ALA A 44 -9.23 7.24 5.65
N GLY A 45 -8.76 6.99 4.42
CA GLY A 45 -9.01 7.83 3.27
C GLY A 45 -10.34 7.58 2.55
N PRO A 46 -10.73 8.52 1.67
CA PRO A 46 -11.88 8.33 0.81
C PRO A 46 -11.65 7.19 -0.18
N GLN A 47 -12.75 6.75 -0.79
CA GLN A 47 -12.71 5.84 -1.93
C GLN A 47 -12.05 6.50 -3.14
N ASP A 48 -11.32 5.69 -3.93
CA ASP A 48 -10.89 6.06 -5.28
C ASP A 48 -12.09 5.96 -6.22
N TYR A 49 -12.56 7.10 -6.71
CA TYR A 49 -13.70 7.18 -7.61
C TYR A 49 -13.26 7.31 -9.06
N TRP A 50 -13.90 6.55 -9.95
CA TRP A 50 -13.56 6.48 -11.38
C TRP A 50 -13.63 7.83 -12.12
N TRP A 51 -14.43 8.78 -11.64
CA TRP A 51 -14.55 10.12 -12.24
C TRP A 51 -13.44 11.08 -11.83
N ASP A 52 -12.61 10.73 -10.84
CA ASP A 52 -11.50 11.59 -10.42
C ASP A 52 -10.28 11.38 -11.31
N TRP A 53 -10.26 12.09 -12.45
CA TRP A 53 -9.18 12.00 -13.43
C TRP A 53 -7.78 12.23 -12.85
N ARG A 54 -7.63 12.93 -11.71
CA ARG A 54 -6.31 13.18 -11.10
C ARG A 54 -5.67 11.90 -10.57
N ILE A 55 -6.46 10.93 -10.14
CA ILE A 55 -5.97 9.62 -9.69
C ILE A 55 -5.67 8.72 -10.90
N HIS A 56 -6.57 8.74 -11.88
CA HIS A 56 -6.50 7.83 -13.04
C HIS A 56 -5.56 8.30 -14.15
N MET A 57 -5.07 9.54 -14.10
CA MET A 57 -4.11 10.09 -15.04
C MET A 57 -2.69 10.07 -14.45
N PRO A 58 -1.80 9.17 -14.93
CA PRO A 58 -0.37 9.13 -14.59
C PRO A 58 0.34 10.48 -14.39
N ALA A 59 0.18 11.38 -15.36
CA ALA A 59 0.84 12.68 -15.39
C ALA A 59 0.30 13.65 -14.35
N ALA A 60 -0.88 13.39 -13.77
CA ALA A 60 -1.53 14.24 -12.78
C ALA A 60 -1.05 13.99 -11.34
N LEU A 61 -0.06 13.12 -11.13
CA LEU A 61 0.52 12.78 -9.82
C LEU A 61 0.67 13.99 -8.87
N MET A 62 1.25 15.10 -9.37
CA MET A 62 1.50 16.29 -8.56
C MET A 62 0.23 16.92 -7.98
N TYR A 63 -0.92 16.82 -8.65
CA TYR A 63 -2.18 17.34 -8.14
C TYR A 63 -2.59 16.68 -6.82
N ASN A 64 -2.35 15.37 -6.69
CA ASN A 64 -2.70 14.62 -5.48
C ASN A 64 -1.64 14.77 -4.39
N LEU A 65 -0.37 14.95 -4.76
CA LEU A 65 0.69 15.17 -3.78
C LEU A 65 0.65 16.58 -3.20
N CYS A 66 0.17 17.58 -3.93
CA CYS A 66 0.13 18.96 -3.42
C CYS A 66 -1.09 19.28 -2.54
N HIS A 67 -1.97 18.32 -2.25
CA HIS A 67 -3.18 18.53 -1.43
C HIS A 67 -3.36 17.40 -0.41
N ASP A 68 -3.90 17.72 0.75
CA ASP A 68 -4.21 16.76 1.84
C ASP A 68 -5.44 15.87 1.61
N ARG A 69 -6.15 16.00 0.47
CA ARG A 69 -7.40 15.27 0.21
C ARG A 69 -7.17 13.75 0.21
N TYR A 70 -6.15 13.32 -0.54
CA TYR A 70 -5.77 11.91 -0.67
C TYR A 70 -4.45 11.58 0.03
N ASN A 71 -3.89 12.53 0.77
CA ASN A 71 -2.54 12.45 1.28
C ASN A 71 -2.52 12.90 2.74
N TRP A 72 -1.82 12.13 3.56
CA TRP A 72 -1.61 12.48 4.96
C TRP A 72 -0.81 13.77 5.16
N PHE A 73 -0.07 14.19 4.14
CA PHE A 73 0.66 15.46 4.12
C PHE A 73 1.68 15.61 5.27
N TYR A 74 2.30 14.49 5.65
CA TYR A 74 3.26 14.47 6.74
C TYR A 74 4.48 15.32 6.45
N HIS A 75 5.10 15.77 7.53
CA HIS A 75 6.38 16.44 7.52
C HIS A 75 7.30 15.76 8.53
N THR A 76 8.58 15.64 8.20
CA THR A 76 9.58 15.15 9.15
C THR A 76 9.73 16.15 10.31
N VAL A 77 10.23 15.70 11.45
CA VAL A 77 10.86 16.64 12.40
C VAL A 77 12.12 17.26 11.76
N ALA A 78 12.66 18.32 12.37
CA ALA A 78 13.91 18.92 11.90
C ALA A 78 15.06 17.91 11.92
N GLN A 79 15.77 17.78 10.79
CA GLN A 79 16.81 16.78 10.61
C GLN A 79 18.21 17.37 10.87
N LYS A 80 18.81 16.99 12.01
CA LYS A 80 20.09 17.55 12.50
C LYS A 80 21.25 17.50 11.49
N ASN A 81 21.34 16.42 10.71
CA ASN A 81 22.48 16.17 9.81
C ASN A 81 22.31 16.83 8.43
N VAL A 82 21.24 17.59 8.21
CA VAL A 82 20.96 18.27 6.93
C VAL A 82 20.47 19.70 7.16
N GLY A 83 21.08 20.38 8.13
CA GLY A 83 20.82 21.79 8.42
C GLY A 83 19.47 22.06 9.06
N ASN A 84 18.98 21.13 9.90
CA ASN A 84 17.67 21.23 10.57
C ASN A 84 16.47 21.40 9.61
N ARG A 85 16.61 20.97 8.36
CA ARG A 85 15.51 21.00 7.38
C ARG A 85 14.37 20.08 7.80
N VAL A 86 13.15 20.53 7.51
CA VAL A 86 11.91 19.76 7.61
C VAL A 86 11.50 19.37 6.20
N PHE A 87 11.33 18.07 5.96
CA PHE A 87 10.97 17.56 4.64
C PHE A 87 9.51 17.19 4.58
N TYR A 88 8.90 17.54 3.45
CA TYR A 88 7.61 17.03 3.06
C TYR A 88 7.69 15.52 2.79
N TRP A 89 6.76 14.74 3.37
CA TRP A 89 6.79 13.27 3.36
C TRP A 89 5.41 12.69 2.97
N PRO A 90 5.06 12.68 1.68
CA PRO A 90 3.75 12.24 1.22
C PRO A 90 3.44 10.78 1.60
N ARG A 91 2.21 10.52 2.05
CA ARG A 91 1.68 9.17 2.22
C ARG A 91 0.22 9.13 1.79
N GLY A 92 -0.13 8.18 0.93
CA GLY A 92 -1.51 7.99 0.48
C GLY A 92 -2.46 7.69 1.63
N ARG A 93 -3.58 8.41 1.62
CA ARG A 93 -4.76 8.29 2.48
C ARG A 93 -5.97 8.24 1.55
N VAL A 94 -6.15 7.10 0.89
CA VAL A 94 -7.18 6.82 -0.13
C VAL A 94 -7.24 5.30 -0.30
N TRP A 95 -8.32 4.76 -0.85
CA TRP A 95 -8.33 3.35 -1.26
C TRP A 95 -7.19 3.09 -2.28
N GLY A 96 -6.44 2.01 -2.06
CA GLY A 96 -5.17 1.71 -2.72
C GLY A 96 -3.94 2.38 -2.07
N GLY A 97 -4.14 3.39 -1.21
CA GLY A 97 -3.09 4.05 -0.44
C GLY A 97 -2.00 4.65 -1.33
N CYS A 98 -0.74 4.31 -1.07
CA CYS A 98 0.37 4.85 -1.85
C CYS A 98 0.42 4.33 -3.29
N SER A 99 -0.14 3.16 -3.63
CA SER A 99 -0.16 2.72 -5.03
C SER A 99 -1.10 3.54 -5.90
N THR A 100 -2.11 4.19 -5.31
CA THR A 100 -2.99 5.14 -5.99
C THR A 100 -2.30 6.48 -6.29
N LEU A 101 -1.28 6.82 -5.50
CA LEU A 101 -0.58 8.11 -5.56
C LEU A 101 0.90 8.00 -5.95
N ASN A 102 1.38 6.86 -6.43
CA ASN A 102 2.79 6.72 -6.79
C ASN A 102 3.04 7.17 -8.24
N ALA A 103 4.32 7.24 -8.63
CA ALA A 103 4.71 7.50 -10.02
C ALA A 103 4.63 6.25 -10.92
N MET A 104 3.98 5.17 -10.45
CA MET A 104 3.82 3.86 -11.10
C MET A 104 5.10 3.16 -11.56
N VAL A 105 6.25 3.61 -11.10
CA VAL A 105 7.52 2.93 -11.32
C VAL A 105 7.46 1.57 -10.65
N TYR A 106 7.57 0.51 -11.45
CA TYR A 106 7.60 -0.86 -10.96
C TYR A 106 9.04 -1.39 -11.03
N VAL A 107 9.61 -1.63 -9.86
CA VAL A 107 10.94 -2.21 -9.68
C VAL A 107 10.79 -3.31 -8.65
N ARG A 108 11.26 -4.52 -8.95
CA ARG A 108 11.25 -5.62 -7.99
C ARG A 108 12.21 -5.27 -6.84
N GLY A 109 13.48 -5.07 -7.16
CA GLY A 109 14.57 -4.81 -6.21
C GLY A 109 15.79 -5.63 -6.61
N HIS A 110 16.96 -5.35 -6.02
CA HIS A 110 18.15 -6.15 -6.31
C HIS A 110 18.09 -7.46 -5.49
N PRO A 111 18.40 -8.64 -6.05
CA PRO A 111 18.34 -9.92 -5.31
C PRO A 111 19.08 -9.89 -3.96
N PHE A 112 20.23 -9.22 -3.94
CA PHE A 112 21.05 -9.07 -2.74
C PHE A 112 20.34 -8.35 -1.58
N ASP A 113 19.35 -7.49 -1.83
CA ASP A 113 18.58 -6.84 -0.78
C ASP A 113 17.74 -7.86 -0.01
N TYR A 114 17.12 -8.80 -0.72
CA TYR A 114 16.28 -9.87 -0.16
C TYR A 114 17.12 -10.95 0.53
N ASP A 115 18.23 -11.33 -0.09
CA ASP A 115 19.16 -12.29 0.50
C ASP A 115 19.75 -11.73 1.80
N ARG A 116 19.98 -10.40 1.86
CA ARG A 116 20.37 -9.72 3.10
C ARG A 116 19.27 -9.80 4.17
N TRP A 117 17.99 -9.61 3.82
CA TRP A 117 16.89 -9.72 4.79
C TRP A 117 16.88 -11.08 5.49
N GLU A 118 17.10 -12.16 4.74
CA GLU A 118 17.15 -13.49 5.34
C GLU A 118 18.43 -13.71 6.17
N ARG A 119 19.60 -13.37 5.60
CA ARG A 119 20.90 -13.68 6.20
C ARG A 119 21.21 -12.83 7.43
N GLU A 120 20.82 -11.56 7.42
CA GLU A 120 21.25 -10.56 8.40
C GLU A 120 20.10 -10.06 9.27
N ASP A 121 18.91 -9.87 8.71
CA ASP A 121 17.75 -9.30 9.43
C ASP A 121 16.85 -10.40 10.05
N GLY A 122 17.14 -11.67 9.80
CA GLY A 122 16.41 -12.81 10.36
C GLY A 122 15.06 -13.12 9.69
N ALA A 123 14.78 -12.51 8.52
CA ALA A 123 13.58 -12.75 7.74
C ALA A 123 13.64 -14.10 7.00
N LYS A 124 13.61 -15.20 7.76
CA LYS A 124 13.65 -16.56 7.22
C LYS A 124 12.57 -16.77 6.16
N GLY A 125 12.95 -17.29 5.00
CA GLY A 125 12.07 -17.51 3.85
C GLY A 125 11.91 -16.30 2.94
N TRP A 126 12.55 -15.16 3.22
CA TRP A 126 12.43 -13.92 2.43
C TRP A 126 13.62 -13.62 1.50
N ASN A 127 14.49 -14.60 1.24
CA ASN A 127 15.50 -14.48 0.18
C ASN A 127 14.86 -14.31 -1.21
N TYR A 128 15.65 -13.85 -2.18
CA TYR A 128 15.11 -13.51 -3.49
C TYR A 128 14.45 -14.70 -4.20
N ALA A 129 15.04 -15.89 -4.08
CA ALA A 129 14.53 -17.10 -4.71
C ALA A 129 13.12 -17.46 -4.20
N ASN A 130 12.86 -17.28 -2.90
CA ASN A 130 11.56 -17.50 -2.28
C ASN A 130 10.55 -16.40 -2.59
N CYS A 131 11.00 -15.15 -2.77
CA CYS A 131 10.12 -14.03 -3.14
C CYS A 131 9.73 -14.03 -4.63
N LEU A 132 10.58 -14.53 -5.53
CA LEU A 132 10.39 -14.48 -6.97
C LEU A 132 9.03 -15.03 -7.46
N PRO A 133 8.52 -16.18 -6.97
CA PRO A 133 7.18 -16.66 -7.35
C PRO A 133 6.08 -15.66 -7.02
N TYR A 134 6.19 -14.93 -5.91
CA TYR A 134 5.21 -13.92 -5.51
C TYR A 134 5.33 -12.64 -6.33
N PHE A 135 6.54 -12.21 -6.69
CA PHE A 135 6.71 -11.09 -7.64
C PHE A 135 6.08 -11.38 -8.99
N LYS A 136 6.28 -12.60 -9.51
CA LYS A 136 5.62 -13.04 -10.74
C LYS A 136 4.10 -13.11 -10.58
N LYS A 137 3.60 -13.58 -9.43
CA LYS A 137 2.15 -13.64 -9.14
C LYS A 137 1.51 -12.25 -8.99
N SER A 138 2.28 -11.24 -8.59
CA SER A 138 1.78 -9.87 -8.38
C SER A 138 1.73 -9.01 -9.64
N GLU A 139 2.32 -9.46 -10.75
CA GLU A 139 2.36 -8.72 -12.00
C GLU A 139 1.62 -9.46 -13.11
N THR A 140 1.04 -8.69 -14.04
CA THR A 140 0.62 -9.19 -15.34
C THR A 140 1.35 -8.36 -16.37
N TYR A 141 2.36 -8.93 -17.00
CA TYR A 141 3.07 -8.31 -18.12
C TYR A 141 2.85 -9.18 -19.36
N SER A 142 2.43 -8.55 -20.46
CA SER A 142 1.99 -9.24 -21.68
C SER A 142 3.06 -10.15 -22.31
N GLU A 143 4.34 -9.95 -21.96
CA GLU A 143 5.46 -10.74 -22.49
C GLU A 143 6.23 -11.54 -21.42
N SER A 144 5.77 -11.56 -20.16
CA SER A 144 6.37 -12.39 -19.11
C SER A 144 5.94 -13.85 -19.31
N LYS A 145 6.70 -14.60 -20.12
CA LYS A 145 6.66 -16.07 -20.15
C LYS A 145 7.53 -16.67 -19.04
#